data_AF-A0A1S8C809-F1
#
_entry.id   AF-A0A1S8C809-F1
#
_cell.length_a   1.000
_cell.length_b   1.000
_cell.length_c   1.000
_cell.angle_alpha   90.00
_cell.angle_beta   90.00
_cell.angle_gamma   90.00
#
_symmetry.space_group_name_H-M   'P 1'
#
loop_
_entity.id
_entity.type
_entity.pdbx_description
1 polymer ?
#
loop_
_entity_poly.entity_id
_entity_poly.type
_entity_poly.pdbx_seq_one_letter_code
_entity_poly.pdbx_strand_id
1 'polypeptide(L)'
;MPFVVTVDQRASRRAPDRVPAALRALVGVPVVLRFERTAGDEFQGLLDDPAAVVEVVRRLVREGDWSIGIGTGSVQWPLPASTRAGAGPAFGRRAGRRR
;
A
#
# COMPACT_ATOMS: atom_id res chain seq x y z
N MET A 1 -1.82 -15.23 7.46
CA MET A 1 -1.88 -15.07 5.99
C MET A 1 -1.49 -13.64 5.68
N PRO A 2 -0.59 -13.37 4.72
CA PRO A 2 -0.13 -12.01 4.49
C PRO A 2 -1.18 -11.17 3.75
N PHE A 3 -1.09 -9.86 3.97
CA PHE A 3 -1.93 -8.82 3.41
C PHE A 3 -1.05 -7.82 2.67
N VAL A 4 -1.35 -7.56 1.41
CA VAL A 4 -0.75 -6.44 0.68
C VAL A 4 -1.76 -5.31 0.66
N VAL A 5 -1.34 -4.14 1.14
CA VAL A 5 -2.13 -2.92 1.02
C VAL A 5 -1.56 -2.10 -0.13
N THR A 6 -2.37 -1.90 -1.16
CA THR A 6 -2.05 -1.07 -2.32
C THR A 6 -2.86 0.22 -2.24
N VAL A 7 -2.19 1.36 -2.39
CA VAL A 7 -2.79 2.68 -2.24
C VAL A 7 -2.46 3.52 -3.45
N ASP A 8 -3.46 4.19 -4.01
CA ASP A 8 -3.34 5.07 -5.18
C ASP A 8 -4.05 6.40 -4.90
N GLN A 9 -3.43 7.53 -5.27
CA GLN A 9 -4.01 8.85 -5.02
C GLN A 9 -5.13 9.14 -6.02
N ARG A 10 -6.30 9.54 -5.51
CA ARG A 10 -7.40 10.01 -6.36
C ARG A 10 -7.04 11.35 -6.99
N ALA A 11 -7.45 11.53 -8.25
CA ALA A 11 -7.32 12.77 -9.00
C ALA A 11 -5.89 13.36 -9.07
N SER A 12 -4.86 12.51 -9.00
CA SER A 12 -3.43 12.90 -8.99
C SER A 12 -2.98 13.81 -10.12
N ARG A 13 -3.66 13.78 -11.27
CA ARG A 13 -3.38 14.68 -12.41
C ARG A 13 -3.70 16.15 -12.12
N ARG A 14 -4.49 16.45 -11.10
CA ARG A 14 -4.97 17.81 -10.76
C ARG A 14 -4.68 18.21 -9.31
N ALA A 15 -4.01 17.34 -8.55
CA ALA A 15 -3.74 17.52 -7.13
C ALA A 15 -2.24 17.36 -6.85
N PRO A 16 -1.71 18.04 -5.83
CA PRO A 16 -0.31 17.86 -5.41
C PRO A 16 -0.06 16.41 -4.97
N ASP A 17 1.20 15.98 -5.06
CA ASP A 17 1.64 14.66 -4.61
C ASP A 17 1.53 14.55 -3.08
N ARG A 18 0.65 13.65 -2.61
CA ARG A 18 0.39 13.40 -1.19
C ARG A 18 1.10 12.16 -0.66
N VAL A 19 1.76 11.38 -1.52
CA VAL A 19 2.41 10.11 -1.12
C VAL A 19 3.44 10.33 0.00
N PRO A 20 4.32 11.35 -0.03
CA PRO A 20 5.27 11.56 1.07
C PRO A 20 4.61 11.83 2.43
N ALA A 21 3.45 12.49 2.45
CA ALA A 21 2.71 12.74 3.69
C ALA A 21 2.07 11.46 4.22
N ALA A 22 1.41 10.69 3.35
CA ALA A 22 0.82 9.40 3.71
C ALA A 22 1.86 8.42 4.27
N LEU A 23 3.03 8.30 3.61
CA LEU A 23 4.11 7.44 4.09
C LEU A 23 4.60 7.85 5.49
N ARG A 24 4.62 9.15 5.80
CA ARG A 24 4.96 9.62 7.15
C ARG A 24 3.87 9.28 8.17
N ALA A 25 2.60 9.38 7.81
CA ALA A 25 1.50 9.03 8.72
C ALA A 25 1.44 7.52 9.04
N LEU A 26 1.98 6.67 8.17
CA LEU A 26 2.05 5.22 8.38
C LEU A 26 3.26 4.78 9.22
N VAL A 27 4.15 5.70 9.60
CA VAL A 27 5.27 5.38 10.50
C VAL A 27 4.73 4.83 11.82
N GLY A 28 5.37 3.77 12.32
CA GLY A 28 5.02 3.10 13.58
C GLY A 28 3.96 2.02 13.46
N VAL A 29 3.37 1.80 12.28
CA VAL A 29 2.56 0.59 12.03
C VAL A 29 3.50 -0.63 11.87
N PRO A 30 3.24 -1.76 12.56
CA PRO A 30 4.00 -2.98 12.33
C PRO A 30 3.73 -3.53 10.92
N VAL A 31 4.78 -3.75 10.16
CA VAL A 31 4.74 -4.21 8.77
C VAL A 31 5.84 -5.23 8.53
N VAL A 32 5.57 -6.18 7.63
CA VAL A 32 6.57 -7.15 7.16
C VAL A 32 7.50 -6.52 6.15
N LEU A 33 6.95 -5.74 5.21
CA LEU A 33 7.72 -4.86 4.32
C LEU A 33 7.13 -3.46 4.36
N ARG A 34 8.02 -2.48 4.53
CA ARG A 34 7.66 -1.05 4.67
C ARG A 34 6.85 -0.56 3.48
N PHE A 35 5.98 0.41 3.74
CA PHE A 35 5.30 1.11 2.66
C PHE A 35 6.33 1.82 1.76
N GLU A 36 6.24 1.54 0.46
CA GLU A 36 7.14 2.10 -0.53
C GLU A 36 6.34 2.51 -1.77
N ARG A 37 6.68 3.68 -2.31
CA ARG A 37 6.16 4.16 -3.59
C ARG A 37 6.52 3.16 -4.68
N THR A 38 5.55 2.67 -5.43
CA THR A 38 5.78 1.69 -6.50
C THR A 38 5.84 2.38 -7.86
N ALA A 39 4.86 3.23 -8.18
CA ALA A 39 4.87 4.02 -9.39
C ALA A 39 3.93 5.22 -9.34
N GLY A 40 4.39 6.38 -9.80
CA GLY A 40 3.55 7.58 -9.84
C GLY A 40 3.00 7.88 -8.44
N ASP A 41 1.72 7.97 -8.29
CA ASP A 41 0.96 8.24 -7.07
C ASP A 41 0.57 6.97 -6.28
N GLU A 42 1.09 5.81 -6.70
CA GLU A 42 0.85 4.52 -6.04
C GLU A 42 1.97 4.16 -5.04
N PHE A 43 1.58 3.60 -3.89
CA PHE A 43 2.49 2.98 -2.94
C PHE A 43 1.89 1.70 -2.34
N GLN A 44 2.76 0.81 -1.85
CA GLN A 44 2.36 -0.52 -1.36
C GLN A 44 3.11 -0.92 -0.11
N GLY A 45 2.49 -1.72 0.76
CA GLY A 45 3.07 -2.30 1.98
C GLY A 45 2.63 -3.74 2.18
N LEU A 46 3.46 -4.54 2.87
CA LEU A 46 3.15 -5.93 3.23
C LEU A 46 2.97 -6.05 4.74
N LEU A 47 1.88 -6.67 5.17
CA LEU A 47 1.50 -6.90 6.56
C LEU A 47 1.15 -8.38 6.78
N ASP A 48 1.24 -8.84 8.01
CA ASP A 48 0.84 -10.19 8.44
C ASP A 48 -0.22 -10.18 9.55
N ASP A 49 -0.48 -9.01 10.14
CA ASP A 49 -1.51 -8.78 11.16
C ASP A 49 -2.72 -8.01 10.59
N PRO A 50 -3.95 -8.56 10.68
CA PRO A 50 -5.15 -7.85 10.25
C PRO A 50 -5.45 -6.58 11.07
N ALA A 51 -5.05 -6.50 12.35
CA ALA A 51 -5.25 -5.27 13.13
C ALA A 51 -4.41 -4.12 12.59
N ALA A 52 -3.17 -4.41 12.18
CA ALA A 52 -2.30 -3.46 11.50
C ALA A 52 -2.89 -2.99 10.16
N VAL A 53 -3.54 -3.88 9.38
CA VAL A 53 -4.24 -3.50 8.14
C VAL A 53 -5.36 -2.49 8.43
N VAL A 54 -6.19 -2.75 9.45
CA VAL A 54 -7.26 -1.83 9.84
C VAL A 54 -6.70 -0.47 10.26
N GLU A 55 -5.60 -0.45 11.02
CA GLU A 55 -4.93 0.78 11.43
C GLU A 55 -4.45 1.61 10.22
N VAL A 56 -3.80 0.96 9.25
CA VAL A 56 -3.39 1.62 7.99
C VAL A 56 -4.59 2.23 7.27
N VAL A 57 -5.65 1.45 7.08
CA VAL A 57 -6.86 1.91 6.38
C VAL A 57 -7.47 3.10 7.11
N ARG A 58 -7.55 3.07 8.44
CA ARG A 58 -8.08 4.18 9.23
C ARG A 58 -7.26 5.45 9.08
N ARG A 59 -5.93 5.36 9.07
CA ARG A 59 -5.05 6.52 8.87
C ARG A 59 -5.23 7.12 7.49
N LEU A 60 -5.25 6.30 6.45
CA LEU A 60 -5.43 6.76 5.06
C LEU A 60 -6.82 7.35 4.83
N VAL A 61 -7.88 6.73 5.36
CA VAL A 61 -9.24 7.27 5.26
C VAL A 61 -9.34 8.66 5.91
N ARG A 62 -8.61 8.93 7.00
CA ARG A 62 -8.56 10.25 7.64
C ARG A 62 -7.84 11.30 6.79
N GLU A 63 -6.80 10.91 6.06
CA GLU A 63 -6.14 11.82 5.11
C GLU A 63 -7.00 12.13 3.89
N GLY A 64 -7.89 11.20 3.50
CA GLY A 64 -8.77 11.36 2.34
C GLY A 64 -8.04 11.23 1.00
N ASP A 65 -8.80 11.25 -0.09
CA ASP A 65 -8.26 11.23 -1.47
C ASP A 65 -7.44 9.99 -1.85
N TRP A 66 -7.70 8.84 -1.22
CA TRP A 66 -7.05 7.57 -1.52
C TRP A 66 -8.00 6.51 -2.08
N SER A 67 -7.53 5.73 -3.05
CA SER A 67 -8.08 4.42 -3.38
C SER A 67 -7.23 3.36 -2.68
N ILE A 68 -7.86 2.51 -1.87
CA ILE A 68 -7.18 1.50 -1.05
C ILE A 68 -7.66 0.11 -1.47
N GLY A 69 -6.72 -0.73 -1.91
CA GLY A 69 -6.94 -2.14 -2.19
C GLY A 69 -6.24 -3.01 -1.14
N ILE A 70 -6.90 -4.09 -0.73
CA ILE A 70 -6.34 -5.09 0.19
C ILE A 70 -6.31 -6.43 -0.54
N GLY A 71 -5.10 -6.89 -0.84
CA GLY A 71 -4.86 -8.20 -1.42
C GLY A 71 -4.56 -9.22 -0.34
N THR A 72 -5.27 -10.35 -0.36
CA THR A 72 -5.02 -11.50 0.51
C THR A 72 -4.55 -12.67 -0.33
N GLY A 73 -3.52 -13.39 0.10
CA GLY A 73 -3.04 -14.56 -0.64
C GLY A 73 -1.64 -14.95 -0.23
N SER A 74 -1.04 -15.89 -0.96
CA SER A 74 0.39 -16.18 -0.78
C SER A 74 1.25 -15.04 -1.34
N VAL A 75 2.45 -14.94 -0.78
CA VAL A 75 3.55 -14.12 -1.30
C VAL A 75 4.71 -15.04 -1.64
N GLN A 76 5.52 -14.64 -2.61
CA GLN A 76 6.71 -15.41 -2.98
C GLN A 76 7.79 -15.26 -1.91
N TRP A 77 8.37 -16.39 -1.52
CA TRP A 77 9.50 -16.46 -0.60
C TRP A 77 10.77 -16.88 -1.35
N PRO A 78 11.97 -16.41 -0.94
CA PRO A 78 12.21 -15.46 0.15
C PRO A 78 11.67 -14.06 -0.18
N LEU A 79 11.29 -13.30 0.86
CA LEU A 79 10.83 -11.92 0.64
C LEU A 79 11.99 -11.05 0.15
N PRO A 80 11.73 -10.11 -0.78
CA PRO A 80 12.72 -9.15 -1.22
C PRO A 80 12.98 -8.10 -0.14
N ALA A 81 14.08 -7.35 -0.27
CA ALA A 81 14.40 -6.23 0.60
C ALA A 81 13.45 -5.02 0.46
N SER A 82 12.63 -4.99 -0.59
CA SER A 82 11.72 -3.88 -0.91
C SER A 82 10.35 -4.41 -1.35
N THR A 83 9.30 -3.75 -0.88
CA THR A 83 7.91 -4.05 -1.26
C THR A 83 7.68 -3.91 -2.77
N ARG A 84 8.37 -3.00 -3.45
CA ARG A 84 8.23 -2.80 -4.91
C ARG A 84 8.65 -4.04 -5.71
N ALA A 85 9.57 -4.85 -5.17
CA ALA A 85 10.01 -6.11 -5.77
C ALA A 85 9.16 -7.31 -5.31
N GLY A 86 8.16 -7.10 -4.45
CA GLY A 86 7.28 -8.15 -3.95
C GLY A 86 6.42 -8.77 -5.05
N ALA A 87 6.22 -10.08 -4.97
CA ALA A 87 5.44 -10.85 -5.94
C ALA A 87 4.56 -11.89 -5.25
N GLY A 88 3.50 -12.31 -5.94
CA GLY A 88 2.57 -13.35 -5.50
C GLY A 88 1.10 -12.93 -5.62
N PRO A 89 0.16 -13.87 -5.42
CA PRO A 89 -1.27 -13.60 -5.52
C PRO A 89 -1.77 -12.42 -4.67
N ALA A 90 -1.15 -12.17 -3.51
CA ALA A 90 -1.51 -11.05 -2.66
C ALA A 90 -1.16 -9.68 -3.28
N PHE A 91 -0.11 -9.57 -4.10
CA PHE A 91 0.35 -8.29 -4.67
C PHE A 91 -0.57 -7.73 -5.77
N GLY A 92 -1.61 -8.47 -6.17
CA GLY A 92 -2.60 -8.03 -7.16
C GLY A 92 -1.99 -7.74 -8.54
N ARG A 93 -2.84 -7.54 -9.55
CA ARG A 93 -2.40 -6.87 -10.77
C ARG A 93 -2.43 -5.38 -10.49
N ARG A 94 -1.33 -4.68 -10.82
CA ARG A 94 -1.21 -3.22 -10.81
C ARG A 94 -2.55 -2.59 -11.20
N ALA A 95 -3.12 -1.77 -10.33
CA ALA A 95 -4.40 -1.13 -10.62
C ALA A 95 -4.22 -0.31 -11.90
N GLY A 96 -4.76 -0.80 -13.01
CA GLY A 96 -4.86 -0.01 -14.23
C GLY A 96 -5.61 1.25 -13.86
N ARG A 97 -4.95 2.41 -14.03
CA ARG A 97 -5.45 3.75 -13.71
C ARG A 97 -6.97 3.80 -13.93
N ARG A 98 -7.75 3.79 -12.85
CA ARG A 98 -9.19 4.05 -12.97
C ARG A 98 -9.31 5.54 -13.26
N ARG A 99 -9.75 5.83 -14.49
CA ARG A 99 -9.85 7.15 -15.10
C ARG A 99 -10.79 8.08 -14.36
#